data_AF-A0AAU6LXX6-F1
#
_entry.id   AF-A0AAU6LXX6-F1
#
_cell.length_a   1.000
_cell.length_b   1.000
_cell.length_c   1.000
_cell.angle_alpha   90.00
_cell.angle_beta   90.00
_cell.angle_gamma   90.00
#
_symmetry.space_group_name_H-M   'P 1'
#
loop_
_entity.id
_entity.type
_entity.pdbx_description
1 polymer ?
#
loop_
_entity_poly.entity_id
_entity_poly.type
_entity_poly.pdbx_seq_one_letter_code
_entity_poly.pdbx_strand_id
1 'polypeptide(L)'
;MTFATRITTADNQSVTVISRTSAITDWVSRYLGLWWTAADVGPGGATDPVIRADVDEEQHAELGARVLAGRPEEVTYATAPMLVTRDEAGLVTATQQEDGLSYVWEPAASRMRIVGVDETAVATATARLAREVVRGQLLADGWQILHASAVTLPSDGATLLTLGNKGAGKTTAGFLLARTGLHLLANDRVFARFDGEVIRVLPWPSAAAIGFGLLDALGWYEPVRVRVRAGELMHPTQKQQVTDAILAGDRTPLWKMSGAEMKPQFFPDQLESLLGLTLAAKGYVVGILFPEIAPDAAPVLTAAARGVTDADFFSSATEDRYPDVFGLLPPEASNQDLVGRLTQLPHQALTMNHDPEASTSVLLEATRSVR
;
A
#
# COMPACT_ATOMS: atom_id res chain seq x y z
N MET A 1 -2.01 -21.53 22.74
CA MET A 1 -0.71 -20.98 22.31
C MET A 1 -0.96 -19.57 21.81
N THR A 2 -0.03 -18.65 21.96
CA THR A 2 -0.19 -17.25 21.51
C THR A 2 1.02 -16.90 20.67
N PHE A 3 0.77 -16.32 19.50
CA PHE A 3 1.76 -15.90 18.52
C PHE A 3 1.84 -14.38 18.52
N ALA A 4 3.02 -13.84 18.25
CA ALA A 4 3.19 -12.41 18.10
C ALA A 4 4.27 -12.09 17.07
N THR A 5 3.95 -11.14 16.19
CA THR A 5 4.86 -10.58 15.20
C THR A 5 4.93 -9.08 15.41
N ARG A 6 6.16 -8.56 15.49
CA ARG A 6 6.44 -7.13 15.49
C ARG A 6 6.77 -6.68 14.08
N ILE A 7 6.09 -5.63 13.64
CA ILE A 7 6.36 -4.93 12.38
C ILE A 7 7.07 -3.63 12.70
N THR A 8 8.17 -3.33 11.99
CA THR A 8 8.99 -2.14 12.23
C THR A 8 9.47 -1.53 10.92
N THR A 9 9.26 -0.23 10.75
CA THR A 9 9.76 0.52 9.59
C THR A 9 11.27 0.71 9.69
N ALA A 10 11.91 1.15 8.60
CA ALA A 10 13.33 1.51 8.64
C ALA A 10 13.62 2.80 9.45
N ASP A 11 12.60 3.50 9.96
CA ASP A 11 12.70 4.68 10.82
C ASP A 11 12.16 4.42 12.24
N ASN A 12 12.01 3.14 12.62
CA ASN A 12 11.69 2.61 13.95
C ASN A 12 10.23 2.77 14.43
N GLN A 13 9.32 3.28 13.62
CA GLN A 13 7.88 3.18 13.92
C GLN A 13 7.48 1.70 13.91
N SER A 14 6.62 1.30 14.83
CA SER A 14 6.34 -0.13 15.01
C SER A 14 4.95 -0.41 15.56
N VAL A 15 4.50 -1.64 15.32
CA VAL A 15 3.26 -2.20 15.87
C VAL A 15 3.48 -3.69 16.13
N THR A 16 2.94 -4.20 17.23
CA THR A 16 2.96 -5.63 17.53
C THR A 16 1.58 -6.23 17.32
N VAL A 17 1.50 -7.25 16.46
CA VAL A 17 0.28 -8.05 16.28
C VAL A 17 0.39 -9.30 17.13
N ILE A 18 -0.66 -9.60 17.89
CA ILE A 18 -0.76 -10.78 18.76
C ILE A 18 -2.04 -11.54 18.39
N SER A 19 -1.94 -12.87 18.28
CA SER A 19 -3.09 -13.74 17.98
C SER A 19 -3.00 -15.10 18.65
N ARG A 20 -4.14 -15.77 18.85
CA ARG A 20 -4.20 -17.19 19.22
C ARG A 20 -3.90 -18.13 18.06
N THR A 21 -3.94 -17.68 16.81
CA THR A 21 -3.58 -18.47 15.62
C THR A 21 -2.37 -17.86 14.91
N SER A 22 -1.45 -18.70 14.42
CA SER A 22 -0.28 -18.19 13.71
C SER A 22 -0.68 -17.62 12.34
N ALA A 23 -1.75 -18.15 11.72
CA ALA A 23 -2.21 -17.71 10.41
C ALA A 23 -2.41 -16.19 10.31
N ILE A 24 -2.91 -15.53 11.37
CA ILE A 24 -3.07 -14.07 11.40
C ILE A 24 -1.70 -13.37 11.46
N THR A 25 -0.77 -13.83 12.31
CA THR A 25 0.57 -13.23 12.42
C THR A 25 1.44 -13.49 11.19
N ASP A 26 1.33 -14.69 10.61
CA ASP A 26 1.99 -15.11 9.38
C ASP A 26 1.48 -14.28 8.20
N TRP A 27 0.17 -14.01 8.16
CA TRP A 27 -0.43 -13.14 7.15
C TRP A 27 0.09 -11.71 7.21
N VAL A 28 0.13 -11.13 8.40
CA VAL A 28 0.67 -9.77 8.60
C VAL A 28 2.15 -9.72 8.20
N SER A 29 2.92 -10.75 8.57
CA SER A 29 4.32 -10.90 8.16
C SER A 29 4.46 -10.96 6.65
N ARG A 30 3.66 -11.78 5.97
CA ARG A 30 3.65 -11.89 4.51
C ARG A 30 3.29 -10.55 3.84
N TYR A 31 2.31 -9.84 4.39
CA TYR A 31 1.79 -8.60 3.81
C TYR A 31 2.73 -7.42 3.99
N LEU A 32 3.39 -7.29 5.15
CA LEU A 32 4.18 -6.10 5.50
C LEU A 32 5.69 -6.36 5.43
N GLY A 33 6.11 -7.61 5.60
CA GLY A 33 7.47 -8.05 5.92
C GLY A 33 8.58 -7.70 4.91
N LEU A 34 8.22 -7.50 3.65
CA LEU A 34 9.21 -7.18 2.61
C LEU A 34 9.58 -5.71 2.54
N TRP A 35 8.69 -4.84 3.00
CA TRP A 35 8.93 -3.40 3.03
C TRP A 35 9.24 -2.91 4.43
N TRP A 36 8.60 -3.50 5.44
CA TRP A 36 8.85 -3.26 6.85
C TRP A 36 9.30 -4.55 7.50
N THR A 37 10.28 -4.49 8.40
CA THR A 37 10.80 -5.69 9.05
C THR A 37 9.69 -6.36 9.87
N ALA A 38 9.41 -7.62 9.59
CA ALA A 38 8.54 -8.48 10.39
C ALA A 38 9.40 -9.47 11.18
N ALA A 39 9.24 -9.49 12.50
CA ALA A 39 9.99 -10.36 13.39
C ALA A 39 9.08 -11.04 14.42
N ASP A 40 9.28 -12.34 14.63
CA ASP A 40 8.60 -13.06 15.71
C ASP A 40 9.11 -12.59 17.07
N VAL A 41 8.19 -12.28 17.97
CA VAL A 41 8.49 -11.77 19.31
C VAL A 41 7.67 -12.49 20.38
N GLY A 42 8.09 -12.35 21.65
CA GLY A 42 7.30 -12.85 22.77
C GLY A 42 6.05 -11.98 23.01
N PRO A 43 4.87 -12.57 23.30
CA PRO A 43 3.62 -11.80 23.47
C PRO A 43 3.57 -10.92 24.74
N GLY A 44 4.49 -11.12 25.68
CA GLY A 44 4.48 -10.47 27.00
C GLY A 44 5.32 -9.20 27.14
N GLY A 45 5.96 -8.71 26.06
CA GLY A 45 6.96 -7.64 26.13
C GLY A 45 6.71 -6.40 25.26
N ALA A 46 5.54 -6.28 24.64
CA ALA A 46 5.26 -5.16 23.73
C ALA A 46 4.95 -3.87 24.50
N THR A 47 5.82 -2.86 24.33
CA THR A 47 5.67 -1.50 24.86
C THR A 47 5.07 -0.52 23.86
N ASP A 48 5.13 -0.85 22.57
CA ASP A 48 4.61 -0.07 21.45
C ASP A 48 3.13 -0.39 21.20
N PRO A 49 2.44 0.29 20.25
CA PRO A 49 1.06 -0.03 19.91
C PRO A 49 0.85 -1.52 19.64
N VAL A 50 -0.25 -2.07 20.17
CA VAL A 50 -0.57 -3.50 20.07
C VAL A 50 -1.91 -3.71 19.40
N ILE A 51 -1.96 -4.65 18.45
CA ILE A 51 -3.19 -5.17 17.87
C ILE A 51 -3.36 -6.62 18.29
N ARG A 52 -4.45 -6.92 18.99
CA ARG A 52 -4.87 -8.29 19.29
C ARG A 52 -5.94 -8.70 18.29
N ALA A 53 -5.71 -9.76 17.55
CA ALA A 53 -6.58 -10.20 16.49
C ALA A 53 -6.88 -11.69 16.59
N ASP A 54 -8.16 -12.05 16.68
CA ASP A 54 -8.58 -13.43 16.91
C ASP A 54 -9.87 -13.77 16.16
N VAL A 55 -9.98 -15.02 15.69
CA VAL A 55 -11.30 -15.58 15.35
C VAL A 55 -11.99 -15.95 16.66
N ASP A 56 -13.13 -15.29 16.92
CA ASP A 56 -13.90 -15.43 18.16
C ASP A 56 -15.35 -15.00 17.91
N GLU A 57 -16.21 -15.96 17.56
CA GLU A 57 -17.60 -15.72 17.18
C GLU A 57 -18.45 -15.21 18.35
N GLU A 58 -18.23 -15.74 19.56
CA GLU A 58 -18.93 -15.29 20.77
C GLU A 58 -18.62 -13.82 21.06
N GLN A 59 -17.34 -13.46 21.05
CA GLN A 59 -16.96 -12.08 21.30
C GLN A 59 -17.36 -11.13 20.17
N HIS A 60 -17.34 -11.58 18.91
CA HIS A 60 -17.90 -10.81 17.80
C HIS A 60 -19.38 -10.50 18.04
N ALA A 61 -20.18 -11.51 18.43
CA ALA A 61 -21.59 -11.32 18.73
C ALA A 61 -21.81 -10.36 19.92
N GLU A 62 -21.03 -10.49 20.99
CA GLU A 62 -21.08 -9.59 22.16
C GLU A 62 -20.77 -8.13 21.80
N LEU A 63 -19.71 -7.89 21.04
CA LEU A 63 -19.32 -6.54 20.62
C LEU A 63 -20.35 -5.96 19.64
N GLY A 64 -20.85 -6.76 18.71
CA GLY A 64 -21.92 -6.36 17.80
C GLY A 64 -23.19 -5.94 18.56
N ALA A 65 -23.63 -6.74 19.53
CA ALA A 65 -24.77 -6.42 20.38
C ALA A 65 -24.55 -5.14 21.18
N ARG A 66 -23.33 -4.91 21.70
CA ARG A 66 -22.97 -3.68 22.43
C ARG A 66 -23.07 -2.44 21.55
N VAL A 67 -22.55 -2.50 20.32
CA VAL A 67 -22.63 -1.37 19.36
C VAL A 67 -24.09 -1.05 19.05
N LEU A 68 -24.90 -2.08 18.78
CA LEU A 68 -26.33 -1.92 18.46
C LEU A 68 -27.16 -1.40 19.65
N ALA A 69 -26.81 -1.76 20.88
CA ALA A 69 -27.50 -1.29 22.08
C ALA A 69 -27.24 0.20 22.38
N GLY A 70 -26.18 0.78 21.78
CA GLY A 70 -25.85 2.18 21.90
C GLY A 70 -26.65 3.08 20.94
N ARG A 71 -26.00 4.17 20.50
CA ARG A 71 -26.48 5.04 19.41
C ARG A 71 -25.40 5.11 18.35
N PRO A 72 -25.23 4.05 17.54
CA PRO A 72 -24.13 3.99 16.60
C PRO A 72 -24.31 5.02 15.47
N GLU A 73 -23.20 5.55 15.02
CA GLU A 73 -23.07 6.21 13.72
C GLU A 73 -22.77 5.15 12.66
N GLU A 74 -23.32 5.30 11.46
CA GLU A 74 -22.97 4.48 10.31
C GLU A 74 -21.95 5.22 9.44
N VAL A 75 -20.84 4.55 9.14
CA VAL A 75 -19.78 5.04 8.26
C VAL A 75 -19.42 3.96 7.25
N THR A 76 -19.06 4.34 6.02
CA THR A 76 -18.49 3.38 5.08
C THR A 76 -17.01 3.19 5.40
N TYR A 77 -16.61 1.97 5.74
CA TYR A 77 -15.22 1.61 6.02
C TYR A 77 -14.83 0.41 5.19
N ALA A 78 -13.70 0.47 4.50
CA ALA A 78 -13.23 -0.65 3.68
C ALA A 78 -14.23 -1.14 2.62
N THR A 79 -15.05 -0.22 2.08
CA THR A 79 -16.13 -0.47 1.10
C THR A 79 -17.38 -1.19 1.63
N ALA A 80 -17.52 -1.32 2.94
CA ALA A 80 -18.72 -1.87 3.57
C ALA A 80 -19.22 -0.96 4.71
N PRO A 81 -20.52 -1.01 5.05
CA PRO A 81 -21.06 -0.28 6.19
C PRO A 81 -20.42 -0.75 7.51
N MET A 82 -20.08 0.20 8.37
CA MET A 82 -19.58 -0.01 9.71
C MET A 82 -20.41 0.82 10.69
N LEU A 83 -20.89 0.17 11.75
CA LEU A 83 -21.54 0.84 12.87
C LEU A 83 -20.50 1.14 13.95
N VAL A 84 -20.49 2.37 14.46
CA VAL A 84 -19.44 2.88 15.36
C VAL A 84 -20.06 3.58 16.55
N THR A 85 -19.54 3.28 17.75
CA THR A 85 -19.87 3.99 18.99
C THR A 85 -18.59 4.53 19.63
N ARG A 86 -18.72 5.67 20.32
CA ARG A 86 -17.63 6.33 21.06
C ARG A 86 -18.12 6.70 22.44
N ASP A 87 -17.33 6.43 23.47
CA ASP A 87 -17.61 6.87 24.82
C ASP A 87 -16.85 8.16 25.19
N GLU A 88 -17.12 8.69 26.39
CA GLU A 88 -16.49 9.91 26.90
C GLU A 88 -14.97 9.75 27.13
N ALA A 89 -14.47 8.53 27.31
CA ALA A 89 -13.05 8.23 27.46
C ALA A 89 -12.33 8.08 26.11
N GLY A 90 -13.06 8.19 24.99
CA GLY A 90 -12.53 8.02 23.63
C GLY A 90 -12.40 6.57 23.19
N LEU A 91 -12.95 5.61 23.95
CA LEU A 91 -13.03 4.21 23.52
C LEU A 91 -13.88 4.13 22.26
N VAL A 92 -13.35 3.52 21.21
CA VAL A 92 -14.09 3.28 19.97
C VAL A 92 -14.48 1.81 19.93
N THR A 93 -15.77 1.53 19.79
CA THR A 93 -16.26 0.17 19.50
C THR A 93 -17.00 0.19 18.18
N ALA A 94 -16.65 -0.72 17.26
CA ALA A 94 -17.24 -0.76 15.94
C ALA A 94 -17.55 -2.20 15.47
N THR A 95 -18.49 -2.34 14.54
CA THR A 95 -18.82 -3.63 13.93
C THR A 95 -19.19 -3.47 12.44
N GLN A 96 -18.70 -4.39 11.62
CA GLN A 96 -19.11 -4.61 10.23
C GLN A 96 -19.77 -5.98 10.16
N GLN A 97 -21.10 -6.02 10.27
CA GLN A 97 -21.83 -7.29 10.40
C GLN A 97 -21.70 -8.17 9.16
N GLU A 98 -21.76 -7.58 7.97
CA GLU A 98 -21.67 -8.31 6.71
C GLU A 98 -20.29 -8.94 6.50
N ASP A 99 -19.24 -8.27 6.96
CA ASP A 99 -17.86 -8.77 6.92
C ASP A 99 -17.53 -9.68 8.11
N GLY A 100 -18.43 -9.82 9.09
CA GLY A 100 -18.23 -10.63 10.29
C GLY A 100 -17.08 -10.14 11.17
N LEU A 101 -16.90 -8.82 11.29
CA LEU A 101 -15.79 -8.18 12.02
C LEU A 101 -16.28 -7.20 13.08
N SER A 102 -15.63 -7.19 14.24
CA SER A 102 -15.79 -6.18 15.28
C SER A 102 -14.45 -5.69 15.80
N TYR A 103 -14.45 -4.44 16.27
CA TYR A 103 -13.26 -3.69 16.62
C TYR A 103 -13.45 -2.99 17.96
N VAL A 104 -12.37 -2.91 18.74
CA VAL A 104 -12.25 -2.04 19.91
C VAL A 104 -10.91 -1.32 19.82
N TRP A 105 -10.91 0.00 19.98
CA TRP A 105 -9.69 0.79 20.07
C TRP A 105 -9.68 1.61 21.36
N GLU A 106 -8.62 1.42 22.15
CA GLU A 106 -8.35 2.10 23.41
C GLU A 106 -7.19 3.09 23.22
N PRO A 107 -7.45 4.38 22.94
CA PRO A 107 -6.40 5.35 22.60
C PRO A 107 -5.35 5.51 23.71
N ALA A 108 -5.81 5.60 24.97
CA ALA A 108 -4.94 5.79 26.12
C ALA A 108 -3.91 4.65 26.33
N ALA A 109 -4.26 3.44 25.89
CA ALA A 109 -3.38 2.29 25.97
C ALA A 109 -2.66 1.98 24.65
N SER A 110 -3.01 2.67 23.56
CA SER A 110 -2.61 2.35 22.19
C SER A 110 -2.86 0.87 21.84
N ARG A 111 -4.05 0.39 22.19
CA ARG A 111 -4.44 -1.03 22.03
C ARG A 111 -5.66 -1.18 21.17
N MET A 112 -5.53 -2.04 20.17
CA MET A 112 -6.62 -2.45 19.31
C MET A 112 -6.96 -3.91 19.56
N ARG A 113 -8.26 -4.22 19.56
CA ARG A 113 -8.78 -5.57 19.46
C ARG A 113 -9.59 -5.70 18.18
N ILE A 114 -9.33 -6.76 17.43
CA ILE A 114 -10.07 -7.14 16.23
C ILE A 114 -10.55 -8.56 16.46
N VAL A 115 -11.85 -8.79 16.30
CA VAL A 115 -12.41 -10.13 16.32
C VAL A 115 -13.34 -10.36 15.15
N GLY A 116 -13.46 -11.60 14.74
CA GLY A 116 -14.40 -11.96 13.69
C GLY A 116 -14.66 -13.45 13.62
N VAL A 117 -15.43 -13.84 12.61
CA VAL A 117 -15.88 -15.23 12.40
C VAL A 117 -15.09 -15.95 11.30
N ASP A 118 -14.33 -15.22 10.48
CA ASP A 118 -13.51 -15.75 9.39
C ASP A 118 -12.04 -15.33 9.56
N GLU A 119 -11.12 -16.29 9.42
CA GLU A 119 -9.70 -16.06 9.63
C GLU A 119 -9.10 -15.11 8.59
N THR A 120 -9.52 -15.20 7.32
CA THR A 120 -9.00 -14.35 6.25
C THR A 120 -9.47 -12.91 6.41
N ALA A 121 -10.73 -12.70 6.81
CA ALA A 121 -11.30 -11.39 7.12
C ALA A 121 -10.54 -10.74 8.29
N VAL A 122 -10.33 -11.47 9.39
CA VAL A 122 -9.58 -10.98 10.56
C VAL A 122 -8.14 -10.65 10.17
N ALA A 123 -7.44 -11.54 9.45
CA ALA A 123 -6.07 -11.32 9.01
C ALA A 123 -5.93 -10.09 8.09
N THR A 124 -6.87 -9.93 7.15
CA THR A 124 -6.91 -8.78 6.22
C THR A 124 -7.15 -7.46 6.97
N ALA A 125 -8.11 -7.44 7.89
CA ALA A 125 -8.38 -6.27 8.73
C ALA A 125 -7.19 -5.92 9.62
N THR A 126 -6.52 -6.94 10.17
CA THR A 126 -5.34 -6.79 11.01
C THR A 126 -4.16 -6.20 10.26
N ALA A 127 -3.83 -6.72 9.06
CA ALA A 127 -2.73 -6.15 8.25
C ALA A 127 -3.01 -4.70 7.84
N ARG A 128 -4.27 -4.38 7.51
CA ARG A 128 -4.72 -3.01 7.22
C ARG A 128 -4.53 -2.10 8.43
N LEU A 129 -5.02 -2.48 9.61
CA LEU A 129 -4.95 -1.61 10.79
C LEU A 129 -3.54 -1.54 11.39
N ALA A 130 -2.73 -2.60 11.26
CA ALA A 130 -1.29 -2.54 11.56
C ALA A 130 -0.60 -1.45 10.72
N ARG A 131 -0.92 -1.40 9.42
CA ARG A 131 -0.43 -0.33 8.55
C ARG A 131 -0.94 1.05 8.95
N GLU A 132 -2.24 1.21 9.25
CA GLU A 132 -2.77 2.52 9.65
C GLU A 132 -2.19 3.02 10.99
N VAL A 133 -1.90 2.12 11.94
CA VAL A 133 -1.19 2.47 13.19
C VAL A 133 0.23 2.96 12.92
N VAL A 134 0.99 2.25 12.08
CA VAL A 134 2.35 2.66 11.69
C VAL A 134 2.32 3.96 10.89
N ARG A 135 1.35 4.11 10.00
CA ARG A 135 1.10 5.35 9.25
C ARG A 135 0.85 6.51 10.20
N GLY A 136 -0.02 6.36 11.20
CA GLY A 136 -0.29 7.41 12.19
C GLY A 136 0.98 7.92 12.88
N GLN A 137 1.86 6.98 13.28
CA GLN A 137 3.18 7.31 13.84
C GLN A 137 4.07 8.06 12.83
N LEU A 138 4.16 7.57 11.59
CA LEU A 138 4.94 8.24 10.54
C LEU A 138 4.42 9.67 10.29
N LEU A 139 3.12 9.86 10.15
CA LEU A 139 2.54 11.20 9.93
C LEU A 139 2.80 12.12 11.13
N ALA A 140 2.72 11.61 12.36
CA ALA A 140 3.05 12.38 13.56
C ALA A 140 4.53 12.78 13.60
N ASP A 141 5.41 11.95 13.03
CA ASP A 141 6.84 12.20 12.86
C ASP A 141 7.17 13.07 11.63
N GLY A 142 6.17 13.72 11.02
CA GLY A 142 6.34 14.68 9.93
C GLY A 142 6.47 14.05 8.54
N TRP A 143 6.23 12.74 8.40
CA TRP A 143 6.13 12.11 7.07
C TRP A 143 4.84 12.54 6.35
N GLN A 144 4.90 12.59 5.02
CA GLN A 144 3.78 12.88 4.14
C GLN A 144 3.65 11.78 3.09
N ILE A 145 2.48 11.63 2.47
CA ILE A 145 2.23 10.55 1.50
C ILE A 145 2.13 11.12 0.09
N LEU A 146 3.06 10.73 -0.78
CA LEU A 146 3.06 11.04 -2.20
C LEU A 146 2.30 9.98 -3.00
N HIS A 147 1.58 10.41 -4.03
CA HIS A 147 0.99 9.56 -5.05
C HIS A 147 2.02 9.31 -6.17
N ALA A 148 2.97 8.45 -5.87
CA ALA A 148 4.16 8.20 -6.68
C ALA A 148 4.43 6.69 -6.83
N SER A 149 5.05 6.32 -7.95
CA SER A 149 5.90 5.13 -7.95
C SER A 149 7.35 5.54 -7.67
N ALA A 150 8.15 4.63 -7.13
CA ALA A 150 9.51 4.91 -6.74
C ALA A 150 10.41 3.70 -6.99
N VAL A 151 11.57 3.96 -7.60
CA VAL A 151 12.62 2.96 -7.78
C VAL A 151 13.93 3.48 -7.20
N THR A 152 14.67 2.58 -6.58
CA THR A 152 15.89 2.89 -5.84
C THR A 152 17.06 2.18 -6.49
N LEU A 153 18.19 2.87 -6.57
CA LEU A 153 19.41 2.24 -7.05
C LEU A 153 20.01 1.32 -5.98
N PRO A 154 20.41 0.09 -6.36
CA PRO A 154 20.96 -0.87 -5.40
C PRO A 154 22.25 -0.40 -4.72
N SER A 155 23.04 0.43 -5.40
CA SER A 155 24.39 0.80 -4.99
C SER A 155 24.43 1.75 -3.79
N ASP A 156 23.51 2.69 -3.72
CA ASP A 156 23.59 3.83 -2.80
C ASP A 156 22.25 4.19 -2.14
N GLY A 157 21.11 3.66 -2.60
CA GLY A 157 19.81 4.04 -2.07
C GLY A 157 19.24 5.32 -2.68
N ALA A 158 19.86 5.86 -3.74
CA ALA A 158 19.32 7.00 -4.48
C ALA A 158 18.01 6.60 -5.19
N THR A 159 16.96 7.38 -4.97
CA THR A 159 15.60 7.07 -5.41
C THR A 159 15.11 8.07 -6.44
N LEU A 160 14.48 7.53 -7.49
CA LEU A 160 13.73 8.31 -8.46
C LEU A 160 12.24 8.18 -8.16
N LEU A 161 11.57 9.32 -8.02
CA LEU A 161 10.11 9.37 -7.92
C LEU A 161 9.52 9.52 -9.31
N THR A 162 8.41 8.84 -9.57
CA THR A 162 7.60 9.08 -10.76
C THR A 162 6.27 9.67 -10.34
N LEU A 163 6.04 10.92 -10.72
CA LEU A 163 4.84 11.71 -10.38
C LEU A 163 3.99 11.94 -11.62
N GLY A 164 2.69 12.09 -11.45
CA GLY A 164 1.76 11.80 -12.55
C GLY A 164 0.31 12.08 -12.20
N ASN A 165 -0.40 12.76 -13.10
CA ASN A 165 -1.86 12.71 -13.10
C ASN A 165 -2.33 11.24 -13.20
N LYS A 166 -3.60 10.99 -12.85
CA LYS A 166 -4.19 9.66 -13.01
C LYS A 166 -4.07 9.22 -14.49
N GLY A 167 -3.55 8.02 -14.72
CA GLY A 167 -3.34 7.48 -16.08
C GLY A 167 -2.03 7.91 -16.76
N ALA A 168 -1.22 8.79 -16.15
CA ALA A 168 0.03 9.28 -16.73
C ALA A 168 1.14 8.21 -16.86
N GLY A 169 0.94 7.00 -16.32
CA GLY A 169 1.90 5.90 -16.45
C GLY A 169 2.86 5.73 -15.26
N LYS A 170 2.61 6.34 -14.10
CA LYS A 170 3.46 6.20 -12.88
C LYS A 170 3.82 4.75 -12.57
N THR A 171 2.81 3.91 -12.38
CA THR A 171 2.98 2.50 -12.04
C THR A 171 3.71 1.74 -13.16
N THR A 172 3.39 2.02 -14.43
CA THR A 172 4.08 1.44 -15.58
C THR A 172 5.57 1.77 -15.58
N ALA A 173 5.95 3.04 -15.39
CA ALA A 173 7.34 3.46 -15.32
C ALA A 173 8.10 2.78 -14.17
N GLY A 174 7.49 2.68 -13.00
CA GLY A 174 8.07 2.00 -11.84
C GLY A 174 8.39 0.53 -12.13
N PHE A 175 7.46 -0.22 -12.74
CA PHE A 175 7.69 -1.61 -13.11
C PHE A 175 8.71 -1.80 -14.24
N LEU A 176 8.68 -0.93 -15.26
CA LEU A 176 9.65 -0.97 -16.35
C LEU A 176 11.08 -0.74 -15.82
N LEU A 177 11.26 0.26 -14.96
CA LEU A 177 12.56 0.52 -14.33
C LEU A 177 12.98 -0.61 -13.39
N ALA A 178 12.08 -1.14 -12.56
CA ALA A 178 12.40 -2.24 -11.65
C ALA A 178 12.91 -3.50 -12.39
N ARG A 179 12.33 -3.79 -13.57
CA ARG A 179 12.78 -4.92 -14.42
C ARG A 179 14.21 -4.77 -14.94
N THR A 180 14.78 -3.56 -14.91
CA THR A 180 16.18 -3.33 -15.33
C THR A 180 17.20 -3.60 -14.21
N GLY A 181 16.75 -4.06 -13.04
CA GLY A 181 17.59 -4.33 -11.87
C GLY A 181 17.59 -3.20 -10.83
N LEU A 182 16.83 -2.14 -11.03
CA LEU A 182 16.54 -1.17 -9.96
C LEU A 182 15.56 -1.79 -8.96
N HIS A 183 15.66 -1.40 -7.69
CA HIS A 183 14.79 -1.95 -6.65
C HIS A 183 13.48 -1.15 -6.56
N LEU A 184 12.33 -1.82 -6.61
CA LEU A 184 11.04 -1.18 -6.47
C LEU A 184 10.80 -0.80 -5.00
N LEU A 185 10.71 0.51 -4.73
CA LEU A 185 10.35 1.02 -3.40
C LEU A 185 8.84 1.13 -3.25
N ALA A 186 8.14 1.60 -4.29
CA ALA A 186 6.68 1.69 -4.27
C ALA A 186 6.09 1.74 -5.70
N ASN A 187 4.85 1.31 -5.83
CA ASN A 187 4.10 1.32 -7.09
C ASN A 187 2.93 2.34 -7.13
N ASP A 188 2.56 2.96 -6.01
CA ASP A 188 1.42 3.88 -5.89
C ASP A 188 1.56 4.94 -4.78
N ARG A 189 2.08 4.54 -3.61
CA ARG A 189 2.17 5.40 -2.41
C ARG A 189 3.59 5.38 -1.85
N VAL A 190 4.11 6.56 -1.55
CA VAL A 190 5.45 6.74 -0.96
C VAL A 190 5.34 7.65 0.25
N PHE A 191 5.81 7.20 1.40
CA PHE A 191 6.06 8.12 2.51
C PHE A 191 7.30 8.93 2.20
N ALA A 192 7.22 10.25 2.33
CA ALA A 192 8.34 11.16 2.13
C ALA A 192 8.44 12.13 3.31
N ARG A 193 9.67 12.38 3.76
CA ARG A 193 9.97 13.39 4.78
C ARG A 193 11.27 14.08 4.44
N PHE A 194 11.29 15.39 4.62
CA PHE A 194 12.51 16.16 4.55
C PHE A 194 13.30 16.03 5.86
N ASP A 195 14.58 15.64 5.76
CA ASP A 195 15.48 15.40 6.88
C ASP A 195 16.83 16.07 6.58
N GLY A 196 17.04 17.27 7.12
CA GLY A 196 18.25 18.06 6.88
C GLY A 196 18.34 18.59 5.45
N GLU A 197 19.11 17.94 4.57
CA GLU A 197 19.25 18.31 3.15
C GLU A 197 18.65 17.27 2.20
N VAL A 198 18.25 16.11 2.73
CA VAL A 198 17.76 14.99 1.92
C VAL A 198 16.26 14.78 2.11
N ILE A 199 15.60 14.35 1.04
CA ILE A 199 14.21 13.88 1.12
C ILE A 199 14.28 12.37 1.27
N ARG A 200 14.01 11.87 2.47
CA ARG A 200 13.97 10.43 2.74
C ARG A 200 12.62 9.88 2.30
N VAL A 201 12.64 8.64 1.82
CA VAL A 201 11.43 7.93 1.40
C VAL A 201 11.33 6.54 2.00
N LEU A 202 10.10 6.14 2.34
CA LEU A 202 9.75 4.81 2.81
C LEU A 202 8.61 4.24 1.97
N PRO A 203 8.59 2.91 1.79
CA PRO A 203 7.51 2.23 1.10
C PRO A 203 6.21 2.33 1.90
N TRP A 204 5.09 2.34 1.16
CA TRP A 204 3.78 2.04 1.71
C TRP A 204 3.42 0.59 1.37
N PRO A 205 3.28 -0.31 2.36
CA PRO A 205 2.85 -1.67 2.08
C PRO A 205 1.39 -1.73 1.60
N SER A 206 1.21 -2.05 0.33
CA SER A 206 -0.10 -2.32 -0.25
C SER A 206 -0.02 -3.43 -1.29
N ALA A 207 -1.18 -4.01 -1.60
CA ALA A 207 -1.31 -4.88 -2.75
C ALA A 207 -0.88 -4.13 -4.03
N ALA A 208 -0.13 -4.81 -4.89
CA ALA A 208 0.14 -4.29 -6.20
C ALA A 208 -0.98 -4.68 -7.17
N ALA A 209 -1.56 -3.70 -7.84
CA ALA A 209 -2.60 -3.88 -8.83
C ALA A 209 -2.02 -3.70 -10.23
N ILE A 210 -1.82 -4.80 -10.98
CA ILE A 210 -1.20 -4.77 -12.30
C ILE A 210 -2.25 -5.15 -13.34
N GLY A 211 -2.48 -4.28 -14.32
CA GLY A 211 -3.49 -4.54 -15.36
C GLY A 211 -3.08 -5.68 -16.28
N PHE A 212 -4.07 -6.34 -16.91
CA PHE A 212 -3.83 -7.50 -17.77
C PHE A 212 -2.89 -7.17 -18.93
N GLY A 213 -3.09 -6.01 -19.58
CA GLY A 213 -2.24 -5.57 -20.68
C GLY A 213 -0.79 -5.36 -20.26
N LEU A 214 -0.54 -4.82 -19.05
CA LEU A 214 0.82 -4.64 -18.55
C LEU A 214 1.45 -5.99 -18.16
N LEU A 215 0.70 -6.90 -17.54
CA LEU A 215 1.20 -8.26 -17.26
C LEU A 215 1.62 -9.00 -18.52
N ASP A 216 0.81 -8.92 -19.59
CA ASP A 216 1.11 -9.56 -20.86
C ASP A 216 2.32 -8.90 -21.55
N ALA A 217 2.33 -7.56 -21.63
CA ALA A 217 3.42 -6.81 -22.24
C ALA A 217 4.77 -7.03 -21.54
N LEU A 218 4.78 -7.25 -20.22
CA LEU A 218 6.01 -7.54 -19.48
C LEU A 218 6.40 -9.03 -19.48
N GLY A 219 5.61 -9.89 -20.13
CA GLY A 219 5.84 -11.35 -20.16
C GLY A 219 5.53 -12.04 -18.84
N TRP A 220 4.82 -11.38 -17.93
CA TRP A 220 4.50 -11.88 -16.59
C TRP A 220 3.20 -12.68 -16.53
N TYR A 221 2.32 -12.55 -17.53
CA TYR A 221 1.02 -13.22 -17.51
C TYR A 221 1.12 -14.74 -17.35
N GLU A 222 1.92 -15.41 -18.19
CA GLU A 222 2.00 -16.88 -18.17
C GLU A 222 2.66 -17.42 -16.88
N PRO A 223 3.78 -16.87 -16.38
CA PRO A 223 4.32 -17.24 -15.07
C PRO A 223 3.29 -17.15 -13.94
N VAL A 224 2.51 -16.06 -13.90
CA VAL A 224 1.45 -15.87 -12.90
C VAL A 224 0.37 -16.94 -13.07
N ARG A 225 -0.10 -17.19 -14.29
CA ARG A 225 -1.12 -18.20 -14.57
C ARG A 225 -0.70 -19.61 -14.16
N VAL A 226 0.54 -20.01 -14.45
CA VAL A 226 1.09 -21.31 -14.04
C VAL A 226 1.01 -21.48 -12.52
N ARG A 227 1.35 -20.43 -11.77
CA ARG A 227 1.32 -20.43 -10.31
C ARG A 227 -0.09 -20.49 -9.75
N VAL A 228 -1.02 -19.70 -10.30
CA VAL A 228 -2.44 -19.75 -9.91
C VAL A 228 -3.04 -21.14 -10.18
N ARG A 229 -2.70 -21.78 -11.31
CA ARG A 229 -3.10 -23.17 -11.60
C ARG A 229 -2.52 -24.19 -10.63
N ALA A 230 -1.33 -23.93 -10.11
CA ALA A 230 -0.69 -24.75 -9.08
C ALA A 230 -1.24 -24.49 -7.67
N GLY A 231 -2.25 -23.62 -7.52
CA GLY A 231 -2.89 -23.32 -6.23
C GLY A 231 -2.30 -22.12 -5.50
N GLU A 232 -1.52 -21.26 -6.17
CA GLU A 232 -1.06 -19.99 -5.57
C GLU A 232 -2.24 -19.14 -5.11
N LEU A 233 -2.21 -18.74 -3.84
CA LEU A 233 -3.22 -17.87 -3.26
C LEU A 233 -2.91 -16.41 -3.63
N MET A 234 -3.74 -15.85 -4.50
CA MET A 234 -3.71 -14.42 -4.84
C MET A 234 -4.25 -13.57 -3.68
N HIS A 235 -3.97 -12.26 -3.73
CA HIS A 235 -4.41 -11.34 -2.69
C HIS A 235 -5.94 -11.39 -2.48
N PRO A 236 -6.47 -11.40 -1.25
CA PRO A 236 -7.89 -11.70 -0.96
C PRO A 236 -8.85 -10.65 -1.49
N THR A 237 -8.38 -9.43 -1.77
CA THR A 237 -9.22 -8.41 -2.41
C THR A 237 -9.33 -8.58 -3.93
N GLN A 238 -8.65 -9.58 -4.50
CA GLN A 238 -8.83 -9.96 -5.90
C GLN A 238 -10.26 -10.44 -6.11
N LYS A 239 -10.91 -9.96 -7.18
CA LYS A 239 -12.25 -10.42 -7.53
C LYS A 239 -12.16 -11.79 -8.19
N GLN A 240 -13.07 -12.70 -7.87
CA GLN A 240 -13.09 -14.06 -8.42
C GLN A 240 -13.04 -14.08 -9.95
N GLN A 241 -13.77 -13.16 -10.61
CA GLN A 241 -13.73 -13.01 -12.08
C GLN A 241 -12.32 -12.79 -12.64
N VAL A 242 -11.44 -12.11 -11.91
CA VAL A 242 -10.04 -11.91 -12.32
C VAL A 242 -9.26 -13.21 -12.20
N THR A 243 -9.47 -13.97 -11.11
CA THR A 243 -8.89 -15.30 -10.92
C THR A 243 -9.33 -16.26 -12.03
N ASP A 244 -10.63 -16.27 -12.35
CA ASP A 244 -11.20 -17.12 -13.39
C ASP A 244 -10.63 -16.78 -14.77
N ALA A 245 -10.48 -15.50 -15.09
CA ALA A 245 -9.85 -15.04 -16.34
C ALA A 245 -8.38 -15.50 -16.45
N ILE A 246 -7.59 -15.38 -15.37
CA ILE A 246 -6.21 -15.89 -15.33
C ILE A 246 -6.20 -17.41 -15.59
N LEU A 247 -7.05 -18.18 -14.90
CA LEU A 247 -7.13 -19.63 -15.05
C LEU A 247 -7.51 -20.05 -16.49
N ALA A 248 -8.47 -19.35 -17.08
CA ALA A 248 -8.90 -19.53 -18.46
C ALA A 248 -7.79 -19.16 -19.47
N GLY A 249 -6.86 -18.28 -19.11
CA GLY A 249 -5.89 -17.70 -20.04
C GLY A 249 -6.44 -16.52 -20.82
N ASP A 250 -7.51 -15.89 -20.34
CA ASP A 250 -8.05 -14.66 -20.89
C ASP A 250 -7.20 -13.47 -20.44
N ARG A 251 -6.70 -12.72 -21.42
CA ARG A 251 -5.83 -11.54 -21.25
C ARG A 251 -6.60 -10.24 -21.46
N THR A 252 -7.89 -10.33 -21.75
CA THR A 252 -8.74 -9.16 -22.00
C THR A 252 -8.93 -8.39 -20.70
N PRO A 253 -8.67 -7.06 -20.68
CA PRO A 253 -8.95 -6.24 -19.50
C PRO A 253 -10.42 -6.35 -19.08
N LEU A 254 -10.62 -6.63 -17.80
CA LEU A 254 -11.95 -6.69 -17.19
C LEU A 254 -12.31 -5.34 -16.58
N TRP A 255 -13.58 -4.94 -16.65
CA TRP A 255 -14.01 -3.60 -16.24
C TRP A 255 -15.13 -3.64 -15.21
N LYS A 256 -15.04 -2.78 -14.20
CA LYS A 256 -16.16 -2.47 -13.30
C LYS A 256 -17.18 -1.60 -14.04
N MET A 257 -18.41 -1.56 -13.53
CA MET A 257 -19.43 -0.61 -13.99
C MET A 257 -18.97 0.86 -13.90
N SER A 258 -18.06 1.17 -12.96
CA SER A 258 -17.46 2.49 -12.82
C SER A 258 -16.45 2.86 -13.91
N GLY A 259 -16.17 1.96 -14.88
CA GLY A 259 -15.14 2.14 -15.90
C GLY A 259 -13.71 1.92 -15.41
N ALA A 260 -13.51 1.44 -14.18
CA ALA A 260 -12.18 1.08 -13.68
C ALA A 260 -11.85 -0.38 -13.99
N GLU A 261 -10.62 -0.65 -14.44
CA GLU A 261 -10.16 -2.02 -14.69
C GLU A 261 -10.14 -2.84 -13.38
N MET A 262 -10.62 -4.07 -13.44
CA MET A 262 -10.43 -5.09 -12.41
C MET A 262 -9.08 -5.77 -12.63
N LYS A 263 -8.06 -5.25 -11.94
CA LYS A 263 -6.68 -5.68 -12.07
C LYS A 263 -6.36 -6.88 -11.16
N PRO A 264 -5.57 -7.86 -11.63
CA PRO A 264 -4.85 -8.79 -10.78
C PRO A 264 -4.18 -8.10 -9.60
N GLN A 265 -4.34 -8.69 -8.41
CA GLN A 265 -3.85 -8.15 -7.15
C GLN A 265 -2.80 -9.09 -6.57
N PHE A 266 -1.61 -8.56 -6.33
CA PHE A 266 -0.47 -9.31 -5.82
C PHE A 266 -0.22 -8.94 -4.36
N PHE A 267 0.11 -9.93 -3.55
CA PHE A 267 0.81 -9.66 -2.30
C PHE A 267 2.21 -9.10 -2.59
N PRO A 268 2.81 -8.37 -1.64
CA PRO A 268 4.15 -7.84 -1.84
C PRO A 268 5.21 -8.91 -2.14
N ASP A 269 5.11 -10.10 -1.54
CA ASP A 269 6.01 -11.24 -1.79
C ASP A 269 5.88 -11.86 -3.17
N GLN A 270 4.74 -11.66 -3.80
CA GLN A 270 4.53 -12.12 -5.16
C GLN A 270 5.22 -11.21 -6.19
N LEU A 271 5.55 -9.96 -5.84
CA LEU A 271 6.38 -9.11 -6.69
C LEU A 271 7.78 -9.71 -6.89
N GLU A 272 8.35 -10.30 -5.85
CA GLU A 272 9.64 -11.00 -5.96
C GLU A 272 9.47 -12.42 -6.51
N SER A 273 8.63 -13.23 -5.86
CA SER A 273 8.54 -14.66 -6.14
C SER A 273 7.86 -15.02 -7.46
N LEU A 274 6.99 -14.14 -8.00
CA LEU A 274 6.30 -14.36 -9.28
C LEU A 274 6.83 -13.47 -10.41
N LEU A 275 7.19 -12.22 -10.10
CA LEU A 275 7.57 -11.25 -11.13
C LEU A 275 9.09 -11.01 -11.21
N GLY A 276 9.87 -11.59 -10.29
CA GLY A 276 11.33 -11.49 -10.28
C GLY A 276 11.85 -10.09 -9.94
N LEU A 277 11.05 -9.27 -9.28
CA LEU A 277 11.46 -7.93 -8.86
C LEU A 277 12.24 -7.99 -7.55
N THR A 278 13.03 -6.97 -7.27
CA THR A 278 13.68 -6.77 -5.97
C THR A 278 13.07 -5.54 -5.31
N LEU A 279 12.71 -5.62 -4.03
CA LEU A 279 12.08 -4.52 -3.31
C LEU A 279 13.09 -3.70 -2.49
N ALA A 280 12.79 -2.42 -2.29
CA ALA A 280 13.56 -1.52 -1.41
C ALA A 280 12.75 -1.08 -0.20
N ALA A 281 13.34 -1.18 0.99
CA ALA A 281 12.71 -0.78 2.26
C ALA A 281 12.88 0.72 2.59
N LYS A 282 13.78 1.43 1.90
CA LYS A 282 14.06 2.87 2.09
C LYS A 282 14.87 3.43 0.93
N GLY A 283 14.92 4.76 0.84
CA GLY A 283 15.83 5.49 -0.04
C GLY A 283 15.83 7.00 0.22
N TYR A 284 16.51 7.75 -0.64
CA TYR A 284 16.50 9.21 -0.63
C TYR A 284 16.32 9.76 -2.05
N VAL A 285 15.46 10.76 -2.22
CA VAL A 285 15.08 11.25 -3.55
C VAL A 285 16.23 12.06 -4.16
N VAL A 286 16.59 11.71 -5.40
CA VAL A 286 17.59 12.45 -6.20
C VAL A 286 17.01 13.10 -7.45
N GLY A 287 15.86 12.63 -7.92
CA GLY A 287 15.24 13.18 -9.13
C GLY A 287 13.80 12.72 -9.30
N ILE A 288 13.08 13.41 -10.19
CA ILE A 288 11.65 13.21 -10.44
C ILE A 288 11.39 12.99 -11.93
N LEU A 289 10.58 11.97 -12.24
CA LEU A 289 10.12 11.66 -13.58
C LEU A 289 8.65 12.05 -13.72
N PHE A 290 8.31 12.68 -14.85
CA PHE A 290 6.94 13.06 -15.20
C PHE A 290 6.53 12.39 -16.53
N PRO A 291 6.06 11.14 -16.50
CA PRO A 291 5.65 10.44 -17.69
C PRO A 291 4.28 10.91 -18.20
N GLU A 292 4.05 10.69 -19.48
CA GLU A 292 2.75 10.71 -20.13
C GLU A 292 2.62 9.46 -21.02
N ILE A 293 1.43 8.86 -21.10
CA ILE A 293 1.15 7.75 -22.01
C ILE A 293 0.52 8.29 -23.29
N ALA A 294 1.22 8.14 -24.41
CA ALA A 294 0.71 8.43 -25.75
C ALA A 294 0.85 7.18 -26.63
N PRO A 295 -0.21 6.38 -26.80
CA PRO A 295 -0.15 5.07 -27.46
C PRO A 295 0.43 5.11 -28.89
N ASP A 296 0.10 6.16 -29.63
CA ASP A 296 0.47 6.32 -31.04
C ASP A 296 1.79 7.10 -31.25
N ALA A 297 2.42 7.55 -30.16
CA ALA A 297 3.67 8.31 -30.21
C ALA A 297 4.89 7.43 -29.90
N ALA A 298 6.04 7.81 -30.46
CA ALA A 298 7.31 7.21 -30.08
C ALA A 298 7.71 7.70 -28.66
N PRO A 299 8.24 6.82 -27.78
CA PRO A 299 8.73 7.23 -26.48
C PRO A 299 9.93 8.18 -26.62
N VAL A 300 9.91 9.29 -25.89
CA VAL A 300 10.93 10.35 -26.02
C VAL A 300 10.98 11.22 -24.77
N LEU A 301 12.15 11.79 -24.45
CA LEU A 301 12.25 12.86 -23.46
C LEU A 301 11.55 14.13 -23.98
N THR A 302 10.86 14.83 -23.10
CA THR A 302 10.16 16.07 -23.45
C THR A 302 10.65 17.23 -22.59
N ALA A 303 10.53 18.44 -23.13
CA ALA A 303 10.81 19.68 -22.40
C ALA A 303 9.58 20.20 -21.64
N ALA A 304 8.58 19.34 -21.39
CA ALA A 304 7.35 19.76 -20.73
C ALA A 304 7.65 20.21 -19.29
N ALA A 305 7.28 21.46 -18.98
CA ALA A 305 7.44 22.03 -17.66
C ALA A 305 6.28 21.57 -16.76
N ARG A 306 6.41 20.37 -16.19
CA ARG A 306 5.56 19.94 -15.07
C ARG A 306 6.37 19.97 -13.79
N GLY A 307 5.86 20.66 -12.78
CA GLY A 307 6.39 20.66 -11.43
C GLY A 307 5.59 19.76 -10.50
N VAL A 308 6.04 19.66 -9.25
CA VAL A 308 5.30 19.02 -8.16
C VAL A 308 4.15 19.91 -7.73
N THR A 309 2.97 19.31 -7.52
CA THR A 309 1.76 20.02 -7.13
C THR A 309 1.08 19.32 -5.95
N ASP A 310 0.10 19.97 -5.32
CA ASP A 310 -0.70 19.35 -4.25
C ASP A 310 -1.43 18.07 -4.72
N ALA A 311 -1.75 17.97 -6.01
CA ALA A 311 -2.37 16.78 -6.60
C ALA A 311 -1.46 15.53 -6.61
N ASP A 312 -0.16 15.71 -6.37
CA ASP A 312 0.81 14.62 -6.23
C ASP A 312 0.87 14.07 -4.78
N PHE A 313 0.05 14.60 -3.86
CA PHE A 313 -0.06 14.15 -2.47
C PHE A 313 -1.39 13.47 -2.21
N PHE A 314 -1.39 12.49 -1.30
CA PHE A 314 -2.63 11.98 -0.73
C PHE A 314 -3.06 12.88 0.43
N SER A 315 -4.27 13.41 0.35
CA SER A 315 -4.99 14.08 1.43
C SER A 315 -6.09 13.20 2.01
N SER A 316 -6.61 13.60 3.16
CA SER A 316 -7.81 13.02 3.79
C SER A 316 -8.98 12.87 2.79
N ALA A 317 -9.19 13.87 1.93
CA ALA A 317 -10.24 13.87 0.91
C ALA A 317 -10.01 12.85 -0.23
N THR A 318 -8.76 12.49 -0.52
CA THR A 318 -8.41 11.52 -1.57
C THR A 318 -8.33 10.08 -1.07
N GLU A 319 -8.36 9.88 0.25
CA GLU A 319 -8.32 8.56 0.90
C GLU A 319 -9.68 8.06 1.39
N ASP A 320 -10.69 8.22 0.55
CA ASP A 320 -12.09 7.89 0.81
C ASP A 320 -12.35 6.42 1.27
N ARG A 321 -11.43 5.49 0.96
CA ARG A 321 -11.63 4.06 1.28
C ARG A 321 -11.49 3.71 2.76
N TYR A 322 -10.70 4.48 3.51
CA TYR A 322 -10.37 4.19 4.91
C TYR A 322 -10.45 5.48 5.74
N PRO A 323 -11.67 5.97 6.04
CA PRO A 323 -11.80 7.11 6.94
C PRO A 323 -11.20 6.77 8.31
N ASP A 324 -10.69 7.78 9.01
CA ASP A 324 -10.07 7.61 10.32
C ASP A 324 -11.10 7.39 11.44
N VAL A 325 -11.74 6.22 11.40
CA VAL A 325 -12.76 5.81 12.37
C VAL A 325 -12.18 5.67 13.78
N PHE A 326 -10.89 5.40 13.91
CA PHE A 326 -10.25 5.09 15.18
C PHE A 326 -9.42 6.26 15.74
N GLY A 327 -9.34 7.40 15.04
CA GLY A 327 -8.54 8.55 15.48
C GLY A 327 -7.05 8.23 15.53
N LEU A 328 -6.54 7.44 14.56
CA LEU A 328 -5.14 7.04 14.48
C LEU A 328 -4.26 8.10 13.81
N LEU A 329 -4.87 9.02 13.05
CA LEU A 329 -4.12 9.98 12.25
C LEU A 329 -4.02 11.32 12.99
N PRO A 330 -2.86 11.98 12.95
CA PRO A 330 -2.76 13.36 13.43
C PRO A 330 -3.52 14.31 12.48
N PRO A 331 -3.75 15.57 12.90
CA PRO A 331 -4.25 16.60 12.00
C PRO A 331 -3.39 16.74 10.74
N GLU A 332 -4.03 17.06 9.62
CA GLU A 332 -3.34 17.20 8.33
C GLU A 332 -2.30 18.34 8.38
N ALA A 333 -1.05 18.01 8.09
CA ALA A 333 0.06 18.96 8.08
C ALA A 333 0.20 19.65 6.72
N SER A 334 0.77 20.86 6.71
CA SER A 334 1.11 21.55 5.46
C SER A 334 2.18 20.79 4.68
N ASN A 335 1.98 20.65 3.37
CA ASN A 335 2.94 20.03 2.45
C ASN A 335 3.91 21.03 1.80
N GLN A 336 3.76 22.34 2.05
CA GLN A 336 4.47 23.40 1.32
C GLN A 336 5.99 23.26 1.37
N ASP A 337 6.55 22.90 2.53
CA ASP A 337 8.00 22.74 2.68
C ASP A 337 8.52 21.58 1.82
N LEU A 338 7.83 20.44 1.85
CA LEU A 338 8.20 19.27 1.04
C LEU A 338 8.02 19.54 -0.45
N VAL A 339 6.93 20.20 -0.86
CA VAL A 339 6.71 20.66 -2.24
C VAL A 339 7.85 21.57 -2.70
N GLY A 340 8.23 22.55 -1.88
CA GLY A 340 9.32 23.47 -2.18
C GLY A 340 10.66 22.76 -2.40
N ARG A 341 10.96 21.73 -1.60
CA ARG A 341 12.17 20.92 -1.74
C ARG A 341 12.14 19.99 -2.94
N LEU A 342 11.02 19.30 -3.17
CA LEU A 342 10.86 18.43 -4.34
C LEU A 342 10.99 19.23 -5.64
N THR A 343 10.49 20.47 -5.67
CA THR A 343 10.58 21.35 -6.85
C THR A 343 12.02 21.77 -7.18
N GLN A 344 12.93 21.74 -6.20
CA GLN A 344 14.35 22.04 -6.41
C GLN A 344 15.14 20.87 -6.99
N LEU A 345 14.56 19.66 -7.00
CA LEU A 345 15.23 18.49 -7.56
C LEU A 345 15.26 18.51 -9.09
N PRO A 346 16.28 17.89 -9.71
CA PRO A 346 16.26 17.60 -11.12
C PRO A 346 15.00 16.84 -11.51
N HIS A 347 14.36 17.25 -12.60
CA HIS A 347 13.16 16.60 -13.10
C HIS A 347 13.18 16.47 -14.62
N GLN A 348 12.56 15.38 -15.10
CA GLN A 348 12.51 15.06 -16.52
C GLN A 348 11.10 14.60 -16.90
N ALA A 349 10.51 15.31 -17.86
CA ALA A 349 9.28 14.86 -18.51
C ALA A 349 9.60 13.90 -19.66
N LEU A 350 8.73 12.92 -19.89
CA LEU A 350 8.89 11.95 -20.96
C LEU A 350 7.55 11.44 -21.47
N THR A 351 7.53 11.02 -22.72
CA THR A 351 6.43 10.27 -23.32
C THR A 351 6.78 8.79 -23.34
N MET A 352 5.83 7.95 -22.95
CA MET A 352 5.88 6.49 -23.05
C MET A 352 4.70 6.01 -23.89
N ASN A 353 4.79 4.78 -24.38
CA ASN A 353 3.73 4.12 -25.13
C ASN A 353 3.53 2.67 -24.64
N HIS A 354 2.89 1.83 -25.45
CA HIS A 354 2.64 0.42 -25.11
C HIS A 354 3.76 -0.54 -25.52
N ASP A 355 4.87 -0.05 -26.07
CA ASP A 355 6.09 -0.83 -26.29
C ASP A 355 6.98 -0.76 -25.02
N PRO A 356 7.09 -1.87 -24.26
CA PRO A 356 7.85 -1.89 -23.03
C PRO A 356 9.34 -1.67 -23.25
N GLU A 357 9.92 -2.12 -24.37
CA GLU A 357 11.35 -2.01 -24.62
C GLU A 357 11.71 -0.56 -24.97
N ALA A 358 10.97 0.04 -25.90
CA ALA A 358 11.17 1.44 -26.27
C ALA A 358 10.94 2.38 -25.08
N SER A 359 9.89 2.13 -24.30
CA SER A 359 9.58 2.93 -23.10
C SER A 359 10.61 2.72 -21.99
N THR A 360 11.16 1.51 -21.81
CA THR A 360 12.29 1.27 -20.87
C THR A 360 13.54 2.04 -21.30
N SER A 361 13.85 2.08 -22.60
CA SER A 361 15.03 2.79 -23.10
C SER A 361 15.00 4.28 -22.77
N VAL A 362 13.88 4.96 -23.03
CA VAL A 362 13.74 6.39 -22.69
C VAL A 362 13.72 6.64 -21.18
N LEU A 363 13.12 5.73 -20.39
CA LEU A 363 13.16 5.83 -18.93
C LEU A 363 14.60 5.78 -18.41
N LEU A 364 15.42 4.86 -18.92
CA LEU A 364 16.84 4.76 -18.55
C LEU A 364 17.65 5.98 -19.02
N GLU A 365 17.30 6.61 -20.13
CA GLU A 365 17.87 7.90 -20.52
C GLU A 365 17.47 9.00 -19.52
N ALA A 366 16.20 9.10 -19.17
CA ALA A 366 15.69 10.05 -18.18
C ALA A 366 16.36 9.88 -16.81
N THR A 367 16.58 8.64 -16.36
CA THR A 367 17.27 8.37 -15.08
C THR A 367 18.68 8.95 -15.03
N ARG A 368 19.36 9.06 -16.18
CA ARG A 368 20.70 9.62 -16.29
C ARG A 368 20.70 11.14 -16.38
N SER A 369 19.60 11.78 -16.81
CA SER A 369 19.50 13.24 -16.90
C SER A 369 19.12 13.91 -15.59
N VAL A 370 18.49 13.18 -14.67
CA VAL A 370 18.04 13.69 -13.35
C VAL A 370 18.93 13.27 -12.18
N ARG A 371 20.13 12.77 -12.48
CA ARG A 371 21.19 12.43 -11.53
C ARG A 371 22.37 13.35 -11.77
#